data_AF-A0A7J2H7T9-F1
#
_entry.id   AF-A0A7J2H7T9-F1
#
_cell.length_a   1.000
_cell.length_b   1.000
_cell.length_c   1.000
_cell.angle_alpha   90.00
_cell.angle_beta   90.00
_cell.angle_gamma   90.00
#
_symmetry.space_group_name_H-M   'P 1'
#
loop_
_entity.id
_entity.type
_entity.pdbx_description
1 polymer ?
#
loop_
_entity_poly.entity_id
_entity_poly.type
_entity_poly.pdbx_seq_one_letter_code
_entity_poly.pdbx_strand_id
1 'polypeptide(L)'
;MITATSFRLATLTLELIERRKLSLERAFIEAVRRVGHSEKGALRIARLALMKFAEADYLLELSGLSGTPLRRKCAFRVAYSLVAFGEASRDEIGIVKGGLLSNRLFSLLSAGNLRRVLEEERKLKPTERLSVAYSFPLWLVERLVARIGFSDAERLVKACSRRVLWLRINTLKVSRSEVLRKLRREFNVREDKDFPELVELVGLEELPPSILKMIRRGHIVV
;
A
#
# COMPACT_ATOMS: atom_id res chain seq x y z
N MET A 1 5.96 5.35 -14.17
CA MET A 1 5.91 6.83 -14.25
C MET A 1 4.60 7.29 -13.64
N ILE A 2 4.68 8.18 -12.65
CA ILE A 2 3.50 8.76 -12.03
C ILE A 2 2.94 9.88 -12.91
N THR A 3 1.63 9.91 -13.09
CA THR A 3 0.92 10.96 -13.82
C THR A 3 0.08 11.81 -12.88
N ALA A 4 -0.22 13.06 -13.26
CA ALA A 4 -1.12 13.92 -12.50
C ALA A 4 -2.50 13.27 -12.26
N THR A 5 -3.00 12.53 -13.26
CA THR A 5 -4.25 11.76 -13.13
C THR A 5 -4.12 10.66 -12.09
N SER A 6 -3.06 9.83 -12.13
CA SER A 6 -2.88 8.74 -11.17
C SER A 6 -2.75 9.27 -9.73
N PHE A 7 -2.04 10.38 -9.53
CA PHE A 7 -1.89 11.06 -8.25
C PHE A 7 -3.23 11.58 -7.70
N ARG A 8 -4.04 12.22 -8.57
CA ARG A 8 -5.38 12.73 -8.22
C ARG A 8 -6.35 11.60 -7.89
N LEU A 9 -6.35 10.51 -8.67
CA LEU A 9 -7.19 9.34 -8.42
C LEU A 9 -6.84 8.68 -7.09
N ALA A 10 -5.55 8.49 -6.79
CA ALA A 10 -5.12 7.93 -5.51
C ALA A 10 -5.51 8.82 -4.33
N THR A 11 -5.32 10.14 -4.46
CA THR A 11 -5.74 11.12 -3.46
C THR A 11 -7.24 11.04 -3.18
N LEU A 12 -8.06 11.04 -4.24
CA LEU A 12 -9.51 10.97 -4.11
C LEU A 12 -9.98 9.62 -3.53
N THR A 13 -9.29 8.53 -3.87
CA THR A 13 -9.53 7.21 -3.30
C THR A 13 -9.36 7.22 -1.78
N LEU A 14 -8.24 7.77 -1.27
CA LEU A 14 -8.01 7.92 0.16
C LEU A 14 -9.05 8.82 0.83
N GLU A 15 -9.41 9.95 0.21
CA GLU A 15 -10.44 10.83 0.73
C GLU A 15 -11.80 10.12 0.86
N LEU A 16 -12.16 9.28 -0.12
CA LEU A 16 -13.40 8.49 -0.11
C LEU A 16 -13.39 7.39 0.96
N ILE A 17 -12.25 6.71 1.17
CA ILE A 17 -12.09 5.77 2.28
C ILE A 17 -12.37 6.50 3.60
N GLU A 18 -11.76 7.66 3.82
CA GLU A 18 -11.87 8.40 5.07
C GLU A 18 -13.29 8.95 5.31
N ARG A 19 -13.89 9.58 4.30
CA ARG A 19 -15.21 10.22 4.41
C ARG A 19 -16.37 9.24 4.41
N ARG A 20 -16.28 8.15 3.63
CA ARG A 20 -17.41 7.26 3.35
C ARG A 20 -17.19 5.83 3.86
N LYS A 21 -16.05 5.55 4.49
CA LYS A 21 -15.68 4.23 5.03
C LYS A 21 -15.81 3.11 3.98
N LEU A 22 -15.46 3.44 2.73
CA LEU A 22 -15.45 2.48 1.63
C LEU A 22 -14.19 1.61 1.69
N SER A 23 -14.29 0.36 1.23
CA SER A 23 -13.12 -0.45 0.92
C SER A 23 -12.27 0.19 -0.18
N LEU A 24 -10.97 -0.13 -0.23
CA LEU A 24 -10.03 0.44 -1.19
C LEU A 24 -10.53 0.34 -2.65
N GLU A 25 -10.93 -0.85 -3.07
CA GLU A 25 -11.38 -1.11 -4.44
C GLU A 25 -12.67 -0.35 -4.75
N ARG A 26 -13.60 -0.26 -3.80
CA ARG A 26 -14.87 0.45 -3.99
C ARG A 26 -14.67 1.95 -4.02
N ALA A 27 -13.79 2.47 -3.17
CA ALA A 27 -13.36 3.86 -3.17
C ALA A 27 -12.66 4.23 -4.48
N PHE A 28 -11.84 3.33 -5.02
CA PHE A 28 -11.15 3.54 -6.30
C PHE A 28 -12.13 3.58 -7.47
N ILE A 29 -13.08 2.63 -7.55
CA ILE A 29 -14.13 2.63 -8.58
C ILE A 29 -14.95 3.93 -8.53
N GLU A 30 -15.32 4.38 -7.32
CA GLU A 30 -16.03 5.65 -7.13
C GLU A 30 -15.16 6.86 -7.53
N ALA A 31 -13.86 6.85 -7.24
CA ALA A 31 -12.93 7.90 -7.66
C ALA A 31 -12.82 7.96 -9.20
N VAL A 32 -12.68 6.80 -9.86
CA VAL A 32 -12.67 6.68 -11.33
C VAL A 32 -13.98 7.22 -11.92
N ARG A 33 -15.13 6.86 -11.36
CA ARG A 33 -16.43 7.37 -11.80
C ARG A 33 -16.52 8.90 -11.73
N ARG A 34 -15.96 9.51 -10.67
CA ARG A 34 -15.94 10.98 -10.50
C ARG A 34 -14.98 11.69 -11.44
N VAL A 35 -13.87 11.05 -11.80
CA VAL A 35 -12.86 11.62 -12.73
C VAL A 35 -13.23 11.33 -14.19
N GLY A 36 -14.06 10.32 -14.45
CA GLY A 36 -14.53 9.94 -15.78
C GLY A 36 -13.63 8.96 -16.54
N HIS A 37 -12.43 8.67 -16.02
CA HIS A 37 -11.51 7.70 -16.60
C HIS A 37 -10.59 7.08 -15.53
N SER A 38 -10.05 5.90 -15.84
CA SER A 38 -9.07 5.19 -15.04
C SER A 38 -7.66 5.50 -15.53
N GLU A 39 -6.69 5.40 -14.62
CA GLU A 39 -5.28 5.56 -14.94
C GLU A 39 -4.49 4.35 -14.40
N LYS A 40 -3.57 3.82 -15.21
CA LYS A 40 -2.75 2.67 -14.83
C LYS A 40 -1.93 3.00 -13.58
N GLY A 41 -1.87 2.06 -12.63
CA GLY A 41 -1.09 2.21 -11.40
C GLY A 41 -1.74 3.08 -10.31
N ALA A 42 -2.83 3.81 -10.59
CA ALA A 42 -3.46 4.67 -9.60
C ALA A 42 -3.96 3.92 -8.35
N LEU A 43 -4.52 2.71 -8.53
CA LEU A 43 -4.93 1.84 -7.41
C LEU A 43 -3.72 1.39 -6.57
N ARG A 44 -2.62 1.05 -7.22
CA ARG A 44 -1.37 0.68 -6.53
C ARG A 44 -0.82 1.85 -5.72
N ILE A 45 -0.81 3.06 -6.28
CA ILE A 45 -0.40 4.28 -5.57
C ILE A 45 -1.29 4.52 -4.34
N ALA A 46 -2.61 4.36 -4.48
CA ALA A 46 -3.52 4.47 -3.33
C ALA A 46 -3.21 3.43 -2.24
N ARG A 47 -2.86 2.20 -2.63
CA ARG A 47 -2.46 1.15 -1.68
C ARG A 47 -1.17 1.52 -0.95
N LEU A 48 -0.12 1.95 -1.67
CA LEU A 48 1.14 2.40 -1.05
C LEU A 48 0.89 3.50 -0.02
N ALA A 49 0.00 4.44 -0.33
CA ALA A 49 -0.39 5.51 0.59
C ALA A 49 -1.04 4.98 1.87
N LEU A 50 -1.83 3.91 1.81
CA LEU A 50 -2.40 3.24 2.99
C LEU A 50 -1.34 2.49 3.81
N MET A 51 -0.20 2.11 3.23
CA MET A 51 0.88 1.46 3.98
C MET A 51 1.74 2.45 4.79
N LYS A 52 1.65 3.75 4.46
CA LYS A 52 2.48 4.82 5.05
C LYS A 52 1.68 6.02 5.55
N PHE A 53 0.35 5.91 5.68
CA PHE A 53 -0.47 7.06 6.06
C PHE A 53 -0.17 7.56 7.47
N ALA A 54 0.14 6.67 8.42
CA ALA A 54 0.37 7.07 9.80
C ALA A 54 1.69 7.80 9.95
N GLU A 55 2.75 7.33 9.29
CA GLU A 55 4.04 8.00 9.22
C GLU A 55 3.94 9.39 8.56
N ALA A 56 3.16 9.50 7.46
CA ALA A 56 2.88 10.78 6.82
C ALA A 56 2.09 11.73 7.76
N ASP A 57 1.08 11.23 8.46
CA ASP A 57 0.31 12.02 9.41
C ASP A 57 1.15 12.47 10.61
N TYR A 58 2.07 11.62 11.07
CA TYR A 58 3.01 11.93 12.14
C TYR A 58 3.96 13.07 11.73
N LEU A 59 4.44 13.10 10.48
CA LEU A 59 5.22 14.24 9.96
C LEU A 59 4.40 15.54 9.94
N LEU A 60 3.13 15.47 9.56
CA LEU A 60 2.24 16.63 9.63
C LEU A 60 2.11 17.13 11.07
N GLU A 61 1.97 16.23 12.03
CA GLU A 61 1.88 16.56 13.45
C GLU A 61 3.16 17.22 13.98
N LEU A 62 4.33 16.62 13.72
CA LEU A 62 5.65 17.18 14.06
C LEU A 62 5.90 18.57 13.44
N SER A 63 5.15 18.92 12.40
CA SER A 63 5.25 20.19 11.68
C SER A 63 4.13 21.18 12.03
N GLY A 64 3.26 20.85 12.99
CA GLY A 64 2.12 21.69 13.40
C GLY A 64 1.04 21.81 12.31
N LEU A 65 0.89 20.78 11.47
CA LEU A 65 -0.01 20.77 10.30
C LEU A 65 -1.12 19.71 10.40
N SER A 66 -1.41 19.20 11.59
CA SER A 66 -2.48 18.19 11.83
C SER A 66 -3.86 18.65 11.33
N GLY A 67 -4.13 19.96 11.36
CA GLY A 67 -5.36 20.61 10.87
C GLY A 67 -5.48 20.76 9.36
N THR A 68 -4.55 20.18 8.58
CA THR A 68 -4.61 20.21 7.11
C THR A 68 -5.93 19.61 6.60
N PRO A 69 -6.65 20.29 5.67
CA PRO A 69 -7.89 19.77 5.10
C PRO A 69 -7.72 18.36 4.54
N LEU A 70 -8.72 17.49 4.75
CA LEU A 70 -8.63 16.05 4.47
C LEU A 70 -8.09 15.74 3.07
N ARG A 71 -8.59 16.41 2.02
CA ARG A 71 -8.12 16.17 0.65
C ARG A 71 -6.63 16.45 0.47
N ARG A 72 -6.10 17.51 1.11
CA ARG A 72 -4.67 17.85 1.08
C ARG A 72 -3.85 16.89 1.94
N LYS A 73 -4.41 16.43 3.07
CA LYS A 73 -3.81 15.37 3.90
C LYS A 73 -3.68 14.06 3.12
N CYS A 74 -4.73 13.64 2.40
CA CYS A 74 -4.69 12.49 1.50
C CYS A 74 -3.66 12.66 0.38
N ALA A 75 -3.58 13.86 -0.24
CA ALA A 75 -2.55 14.15 -1.24
C ALA A 75 -1.15 14.06 -0.65
N PHE A 76 -0.96 14.53 0.58
CA PHE A 76 0.31 14.45 1.28
C PHE A 76 0.69 12.99 1.59
N ARG A 77 -0.24 12.18 2.12
CA ARG A 77 -0.04 10.74 2.34
C ARG A 77 0.39 10.02 1.06
N VAL A 78 -0.25 10.32 -0.07
CA VAL A 78 0.13 9.78 -1.39
C VAL A 78 1.56 10.17 -1.74
N ALA A 79 1.88 11.47 -1.75
CA ALA A 79 3.20 11.95 -2.09
C ALA A 79 4.29 11.41 -1.16
N TYR A 80 4.02 11.41 0.15
CA TYR A 80 4.93 10.89 1.17
C TYR A 80 5.24 9.42 0.92
N SER A 81 4.22 8.58 0.72
CA SER A 81 4.43 7.15 0.48
C SER A 81 5.27 6.88 -0.77
N LEU A 82 5.06 7.64 -1.84
CA LEU A 82 5.81 7.48 -3.08
C LEU A 82 7.30 7.81 -2.88
N VAL A 83 7.60 8.90 -2.17
CA VAL A 83 8.99 9.27 -1.87
C VAL A 83 9.61 8.27 -0.87
N ALA A 84 8.87 7.89 0.17
CA ALA A 84 9.36 6.98 1.21
C ALA A 84 9.66 5.57 0.69
N PHE A 85 8.90 5.07 -0.30
CA PHE A 85 9.16 3.80 -0.97
C PHE A 85 10.15 3.91 -2.15
N GLY A 86 10.61 5.12 -2.50
CA GLY A 86 11.49 5.33 -3.66
C GLY A 86 10.80 5.17 -5.02
N GLU A 87 9.46 5.26 -5.04
CA GLU A 87 8.61 5.09 -6.22
C GLU A 87 8.52 6.36 -7.08
N ALA A 88 8.81 7.51 -6.48
CA ALA A 88 8.97 8.79 -7.17
C ALA A 88 9.92 9.69 -6.38
N SER A 89 10.72 10.46 -7.11
CA SER A 89 11.51 11.56 -6.57
C SER A 89 10.61 12.73 -6.15
N ARG A 90 11.14 13.60 -5.27
CA ARG A 90 10.45 14.83 -4.87
C ARG A 90 10.16 15.75 -6.08
N ASP A 91 11.05 15.78 -7.07
CA ASP A 91 10.88 16.60 -8.27
C ASP A 91 9.74 16.09 -9.16
N GLU A 92 9.64 14.77 -9.33
CA GLU A 92 8.49 14.15 -10.01
C GLU A 92 7.17 14.47 -9.31
N ILE A 93 7.15 14.43 -7.96
CA ILE A 93 5.97 14.89 -7.19
C ILE A 93 5.68 16.36 -7.48
N GLY A 94 6.72 17.20 -7.57
CA GLY A 94 6.61 18.63 -7.91
C GLY A 94 5.85 18.88 -9.21
N ILE A 95 6.10 18.03 -10.22
CA ILE A 95 5.45 18.09 -11.54
C ILE A 95 3.98 17.67 -11.46
N VAL A 96 3.65 16.62 -10.70
CA VAL A 96 2.30 16.02 -10.72
C VAL A 96 1.34 16.51 -9.63
N LYS A 97 1.84 17.15 -8.56
CA LYS A 97 1.04 17.54 -7.39
C LYS A 97 -0.10 18.52 -7.70
N GLY A 98 0.07 19.33 -8.75
CA GLY A 98 -0.83 20.44 -9.08
C GLY A 98 -1.14 21.33 -7.86
N GLY A 99 -2.40 21.75 -7.73
CA GLY A 99 -2.89 22.54 -6.59
C GLY A 99 -3.24 21.72 -5.33
N LEU A 100 -3.06 20.40 -5.34
CA LEU A 100 -3.41 19.55 -4.19
C LEU A 100 -2.41 19.69 -3.03
N LEU A 101 -1.14 19.95 -3.34
CA LEU A 101 -0.10 20.22 -2.35
C LEU A 101 0.33 21.68 -2.42
N SER A 102 0.11 22.40 -1.32
CA SER A 102 0.68 23.72 -1.12
C SER A 102 2.21 23.63 -1.04
N ASN A 103 2.91 24.76 -1.25
CA ASN A 103 4.37 24.82 -1.12
C ASN A 103 4.84 24.37 0.27
N ARG A 104 4.07 24.69 1.32
CA ARG A 104 4.35 24.26 2.69
C ARG A 104 4.23 22.75 2.91
N LEU A 105 3.25 22.08 2.28
CA LEU A 105 3.15 20.62 2.36
C LEU A 105 4.23 19.94 1.51
N PHE A 106 4.50 20.50 0.33
CA PHE A 106 5.52 19.98 -0.58
C PHE A 106 6.95 20.09 -0.03
N SER A 107 7.25 21.12 0.78
CA SER A 107 8.56 21.26 1.44
C SER A 107 8.82 20.18 2.49
N LEU A 108 7.77 19.57 3.06
CA LEU A 108 7.92 18.47 4.01
C LEU A 108 8.42 17.16 3.37
N LEU A 109 8.35 17.03 2.05
CA LEU A 109 8.87 15.85 1.35
C LEU A 109 10.40 15.85 1.18
N SER A 110 11.11 16.77 1.84
CA SER A 110 12.58 16.82 1.79
C SER A 110 13.19 15.63 2.54
N ALA A 111 14.36 15.16 2.07
CA ALA A 111 15.09 14.08 2.73
C ALA A 111 15.37 14.36 4.22
N GLY A 112 15.61 15.63 4.58
CA GLY A 112 15.81 16.04 5.96
C GLY A 112 14.57 15.82 6.83
N ASN A 113 13.38 16.18 6.32
CA ASN A 113 12.13 15.95 7.03
C ASN A 113 11.78 14.46 7.12
N LEU A 114 11.99 13.68 6.06
CA LEU A 114 11.79 12.22 6.09
C LEU A 114 12.71 11.55 7.13
N ARG A 115 13.98 11.97 7.22
CA ARG A 115 14.89 11.48 8.27
C ARG A 115 14.42 11.89 9.67
N ARG A 116 13.97 13.13 9.84
CA ARG A 116 13.42 13.62 11.11
C ARG A 116 12.26 12.74 11.59
N VAL A 117 11.38 12.30 10.70
CA VAL A 117 10.29 11.37 11.08
C VAL A 117 10.85 10.09 11.70
N LEU A 118 11.80 9.44 11.03
CA LEU A 118 12.42 8.20 11.51
C LEU A 118 13.16 8.40 12.84
N GLU A 119 13.76 9.57 13.06
CA GLU A 119 14.45 9.92 14.30
C GLU A 119 13.48 10.15 15.46
N GLU A 120 12.38 10.88 15.24
CA GLU A 120 11.34 11.10 16.25
C GLU A 120 10.57 9.81 16.57
N GLU A 121 10.30 8.99 15.57
CA GLU A 121 9.62 7.70 15.73
C GLU A 121 10.39 6.75 16.67
N ARG A 122 11.73 6.82 16.67
CA ARG A 122 12.58 6.04 17.59
C ARG A 122 12.42 6.43 19.07
N LYS A 123 11.91 7.62 19.35
CA LYS A 123 11.67 8.12 20.71
C LYS A 123 10.29 7.71 21.25
N LEU A 124 9.41 7.21 20.38
CA LEU A 124 8.08 6.75 20.75
C LEU A 124 8.15 5.46 21.57
N LYS A 125 7.09 5.18 22.34
CA LYS A 125 6.95 3.87 22.99
C LYS A 125 6.90 2.76 21.93
N PRO A 126 7.32 1.52 22.26
CA PRO A 126 7.37 0.45 21.27
C PRO A 126 6.06 0.20 20.51
N THR A 127 4.91 0.30 21.17
CA THR A 127 3.58 0.14 20.54
C THR A 127 3.21 1.30 19.61
N GLU A 128 3.50 2.53 20.02
CA GLU A 128 3.31 3.75 19.23
C GLU A 128 4.22 3.73 17.99
N ARG A 129 5.49 3.33 18.15
CA ARG A 129 6.43 3.14 17.05
C ARG A 129 5.88 2.16 16.01
N LEU A 130 5.43 0.99 16.43
CA LEU A 130 4.82 0.00 15.51
C LEU A 130 3.58 0.56 14.81
N SER A 131 2.75 1.32 15.52
CA SER A 131 1.55 1.95 14.97
C SER A 131 1.91 2.92 13.84
N VAL A 132 2.89 3.79 14.07
CA VAL A 132 3.33 4.80 13.09
C VAL A 132 4.07 4.16 11.91
N ALA A 133 5.09 3.32 12.18
CA ALA A 133 5.98 2.75 11.16
C ALA A 133 5.25 1.91 10.10
N TYR A 134 4.23 1.16 10.55
CA TYR A 134 3.50 0.20 9.74
C TYR A 134 2.07 0.64 9.42
N SER A 135 1.67 1.83 9.85
CA SER A 135 0.31 2.36 9.66
C SER A 135 -0.78 1.46 10.24
N PHE A 136 -0.52 0.87 11.41
CA PHE A 136 -1.49 0.09 12.17
C PHE A 136 -2.17 0.95 13.23
N PRO A 137 -3.48 0.86 13.46
CA PRO A 137 -4.14 1.59 14.55
C PRO A 137 -3.54 1.22 15.92
N LEU A 138 -3.20 2.22 16.74
CA LEU A 138 -2.53 2.01 18.03
C LEU A 138 -3.30 1.04 18.93
N TRP A 139 -4.62 1.21 19.05
CA TRP A 139 -5.49 0.32 19.85
C TRP A 139 -5.38 -1.16 19.42
N LEU A 140 -5.14 -1.42 18.13
CA LEU A 140 -5.00 -2.77 17.61
C LEU A 140 -3.62 -3.33 17.95
N VAL A 141 -2.57 -2.52 17.80
CA VAL A 141 -1.21 -2.89 18.21
C VAL A 141 -1.19 -3.25 19.69
N GLU A 142 -1.74 -2.40 20.56
CA GLU A 142 -1.81 -2.63 22.01
C GLU A 142 -2.57 -3.93 22.33
N ARG A 143 -3.70 -4.17 21.65
CA ARG A 143 -4.48 -5.41 21.81
C ARG A 143 -3.70 -6.65 21.37
N LEU A 144 -2.93 -6.58 20.29
CA LEU A 144 -2.09 -7.68 19.83
C LEU A 144 -0.97 -7.94 20.85
N VAL A 145 -0.27 -6.90 21.29
CA VAL A 145 0.81 -7.02 22.29
C VAL A 145 0.28 -7.63 23.59
N ALA A 146 -0.90 -7.23 24.05
CA ALA A 146 -1.53 -7.80 25.25
C ALA A 146 -1.88 -9.29 25.11
N ARG A 147 -2.12 -9.79 23.89
CA ARG A 147 -2.56 -11.18 23.65
C ARG A 147 -1.43 -12.14 23.28
N ILE A 148 -0.48 -11.70 22.48
CA ILE A 148 0.58 -12.55 21.91
C ILE A 148 1.99 -12.06 22.26
N GLY A 149 2.11 -11.00 23.05
CA GLY A 149 3.40 -10.40 23.39
C GLY A 149 3.96 -9.51 22.29
N PHE A 150 4.96 -8.70 22.64
CA PHE A 150 5.50 -7.67 21.75
C PHE A 150 6.17 -8.26 20.50
N SER A 151 7.02 -9.27 20.67
CA SER A 151 7.79 -9.85 19.55
C SER A 151 6.87 -10.43 18.47
N ASP A 152 5.82 -11.15 18.87
CA ASP A 152 4.91 -11.80 17.94
C ASP A 152 3.97 -10.79 17.27
N ALA A 153 3.51 -9.78 18.03
CA ALA A 153 2.76 -8.67 17.48
C ALA A 153 3.57 -7.88 16.45
N GLU A 154 4.85 -7.61 16.72
CA GLU A 154 5.76 -6.98 15.76
C GLU A 154 5.93 -7.81 14.49
N ARG A 155 6.15 -9.12 14.62
CA ARG A 155 6.26 -10.02 13.45
C ARG A 155 4.98 -10.05 12.63
N LEU A 156 3.82 -10.09 13.27
CA LEU A 156 2.52 -10.07 12.60
C LEU A 156 2.29 -8.76 11.84
N VAL A 157 2.50 -7.61 12.50
CA VAL A 157 2.35 -6.28 11.89
C VAL A 157 3.27 -6.12 10.67
N LYS A 158 4.54 -6.51 10.79
CA LYS A 158 5.51 -6.55 9.67
C LYS A 158 5.06 -7.48 8.54
N ALA A 159 4.47 -8.62 8.86
CA ALA A 159 4.00 -9.57 7.85
C ALA A 159 2.77 -9.05 7.10
N CYS A 160 1.90 -8.29 7.76
CA CYS A 160 0.75 -7.64 7.14
C CYS A 160 1.15 -6.39 6.32
N SER A 161 2.31 -5.80 6.59
CA SER A 161 2.79 -4.62 5.84
C SER A 161 3.36 -4.95 4.46
N ARG A 162 3.28 -6.21 4.02
CA ARG A 162 3.72 -6.68 2.69
C ARG A 162 2.57 -7.35 1.96
N ARG A 163 2.50 -7.16 0.63
CA ARG A 163 1.56 -7.93 -0.20
C ARG A 163 2.17 -9.28 -0.55
N VAL A 164 1.38 -10.33 -0.42
CA VAL A 164 1.73 -11.69 -0.89
C VAL A 164 0.67 -12.14 -1.87
N LEU A 165 1.08 -12.67 -3.02
CA LEU A 165 0.18 -13.20 -4.05
C LEU A 165 0.17 -14.72 -3.99
N TRP A 166 -0.81 -15.26 -3.29
CA TRP A 166 -1.12 -16.68 -3.30
C TRP A 166 -2.07 -17.02 -4.44
N LEU A 167 -1.84 -18.16 -5.05
CA LEU A 167 -2.65 -18.75 -6.10
C LEU A 167 -3.04 -20.15 -5.66
N ARG A 168 -4.32 -20.51 -5.80
CA ARG A 168 -4.79 -21.88 -5.63
C ARG A 168 -4.97 -22.54 -6.98
N ILE A 169 -4.26 -23.63 -7.23
CA ILE A 169 -4.40 -24.42 -8.45
C ILE A 169 -5.72 -25.20 -8.40
N ASN A 170 -6.51 -25.12 -9.48
CA ASN A 170 -7.73 -25.90 -9.61
C ASN A 170 -7.43 -27.28 -10.20
N THR A 171 -7.15 -28.24 -9.32
CA THR A 171 -6.80 -29.62 -9.67
C THR A 171 -7.93 -30.39 -10.37
N LEU A 172 -9.18 -29.89 -10.30
CA LEU A 172 -10.32 -30.46 -11.05
C LEU A 172 -10.26 -30.14 -12.56
N LYS A 173 -9.51 -29.12 -12.96
CA LYS A 173 -9.42 -28.66 -14.36
C LYS A 173 -8.06 -28.87 -15.01
N VAL A 174 -7.00 -28.86 -14.22
CA VAL A 174 -5.63 -28.91 -14.73
C VAL A 174 -4.70 -29.62 -13.75
N SER A 175 -3.71 -30.32 -14.27
CA SER A 175 -2.71 -30.95 -13.40
C SER A 175 -1.82 -29.90 -12.71
N ARG A 176 -1.52 -30.14 -11.43
CA ARG A 176 -0.62 -29.28 -10.65
C ARG A 176 0.76 -29.13 -11.29
N SER A 177 1.34 -30.23 -11.76
CA SER A 177 2.66 -30.25 -12.40
C SER A 177 2.70 -29.40 -13.67
N GLU A 178 1.65 -29.41 -14.49
CA GLU A 178 1.55 -28.58 -15.67
C GLU A 178 1.50 -27.09 -15.32
N VAL A 179 0.70 -26.71 -14.31
CA VAL A 179 0.60 -25.32 -13.85
C VAL A 179 1.92 -24.84 -13.27
N LEU A 180 2.53 -25.60 -12.36
CA LEU A 180 3.83 -25.27 -11.79
C LEU A 180 4.90 -25.09 -12.87
N ARG A 181 4.95 -25.99 -13.86
CA ARG A 181 5.89 -25.86 -14.99
C ARG A 181 5.67 -24.57 -15.78
N LYS A 182 4.43 -24.14 -15.98
CA LYS A 182 4.12 -22.86 -16.65
C LYS A 182 4.53 -21.67 -15.79
N LEU A 183 4.17 -21.67 -14.50
CA LEU A 183 4.50 -20.57 -13.60
C LEU A 183 6.01 -20.39 -13.42
N ARG A 184 6.76 -21.49 -13.22
CA ARG A 184 8.22 -21.45 -13.03
C ARG A 184 9.01 -20.98 -14.26
N ARG A 185 8.41 -20.96 -15.44
CA ARG A 185 9.04 -20.40 -16.66
C ARG A 185 9.05 -18.87 -16.65
N GLU A 186 8.07 -18.25 -15.99
CA GLU A 186 7.85 -16.80 -16.03
C GLU A 186 8.13 -16.13 -14.67
N PHE A 187 8.00 -16.87 -13.56
CA PHE A 187 7.98 -16.32 -12.21
C PHE A 187 8.81 -17.15 -11.23
N ASN A 188 9.27 -16.49 -10.16
CA ASN A 188 9.75 -17.18 -8.98
C ASN A 188 8.55 -17.68 -8.17
N VAL A 189 8.47 -18.99 -7.96
CA VAL A 189 7.32 -19.65 -7.33
C VAL A 189 7.76 -20.34 -6.06
N ARG A 190 7.06 -20.06 -4.96
CA ARG A 190 7.20 -20.81 -3.71
C ARG A 190 5.95 -21.64 -3.48
N GLU A 191 6.12 -22.94 -3.33
CA GLU A 191 5.02 -23.84 -2.96
C GLU A 191 4.79 -23.76 -1.46
N ASP A 192 3.53 -23.83 -1.06
CA ASP A 192 3.19 -24.00 0.35
C ASP A 192 3.57 -25.40 0.84
N LYS A 193 3.99 -25.49 2.10
CA LYS A 193 4.45 -26.76 2.70
C LYS A 193 3.29 -27.64 3.16
N ASP A 194 2.18 -27.01 3.55
CA ASP A 194 1.03 -27.67 4.16
C ASP A 194 -0.09 -27.86 3.12
N PHE A 195 -0.17 -26.99 2.12
CA PHE A 195 -1.21 -27.00 1.08
C PHE A 195 -0.60 -27.14 -0.34
N PRO A 196 -0.51 -28.35 -0.90
CA PRO A 196 0.18 -28.60 -2.16
C PRO A 196 -0.38 -27.82 -3.37
N GLU A 197 -1.66 -27.44 -3.33
CA GLU A 197 -2.32 -26.63 -4.36
C GLU A 197 -2.08 -25.13 -4.24
N LEU A 198 -1.50 -24.65 -3.13
CA LEU A 198 -1.19 -23.24 -2.91
C LEU A 198 0.24 -22.93 -3.36
N VAL A 199 0.33 -21.89 -4.18
CA VAL A 199 1.61 -21.41 -4.71
C VAL A 199 1.68 -19.89 -4.60
N GLU A 200 2.79 -19.38 -4.10
CA GLU A 200 3.07 -17.96 -4.01
C GLU A 200 3.88 -17.53 -5.23
N LEU A 201 3.50 -16.39 -5.81
CA LEU A 201 4.34 -15.68 -6.77
C LEU A 201 5.23 -14.68 -6.01
N VAL A 202 6.50 -15.06 -5.82
CA VAL A 202 7.43 -14.32 -4.96
C VAL A 202 7.86 -13.02 -5.64
N GLY A 203 7.80 -11.92 -4.89
CA GLY A 203 8.26 -10.60 -5.34
C GLY A 203 7.30 -9.88 -6.30
N LEU A 204 6.10 -10.41 -6.52
CA LEU A 204 5.09 -9.76 -7.35
C LEU A 204 4.07 -9.00 -6.50
N GLU A 205 3.90 -7.73 -6.83
CA GLU A 205 2.87 -6.90 -6.22
C GLU A 205 1.57 -6.86 -7.01
N GLU A 206 1.56 -7.20 -8.30
CA GLU A 206 0.37 -7.18 -9.16
C GLU A 206 0.23 -8.49 -9.92
N LEU A 207 -1.01 -8.86 -10.25
CA LEU A 207 -1.29 -10.07 -11.02
C LEU A 207 -0.83 -9.87 -12.47
N PRO A 208 0.11 -10.69 -12.97
CA PRO A 208 0.54 -10.61 -14.36
C PRO A 208 -0.60 -10.96 -15.33
N PRO A 209 -0.57 -10.42 -16.57
CA PRO A 209 -1.57 -10.75 -17.59
C PRO A 209 -1.69 -12.25 -17.92
N SER A 210 -0.59 -13.02 -17.83
CA SER A 210 -0.61 -14.46 -18.03
C SER A 210 -1.45 -15.18 -16.97
N ILE A 211 -1.37 -14.74 -15.71
CA ILE A 211 -2.21 -15.26 -14.61
C ILE A 211 -3.69 -14.94 -14.81
N LEU A 212 -4.03 -13.73 -15.27
CA LEU A 212 -5.41 -13.36 -15.57
C LEU A 212 -6.06 -14.30 -16.60
N LYS A 213 -5.30 -14.76 -17.61
CA LYS A 213 -5.78 -15.76 -18.58
C LYS A 213 -6.06 -17.10 -17.91
N MET A 214 -5.22 -17.53 -16.97
CA MET A 214 -5.41 -18.78 -16.22
C MET A 214 -6.63 -18.72 -15.30
N ILE A 215 -6.87 -17.58 -14.66
CA ILE A 215 -8.07 -17.33 -13.84
C ILE A 215 -9.33 -17.42 -14.70
N ARG A 216 -9.36 -16.77 -15.87
CA ARG A 216 -10.52 -16.82 -16.78
C ARG A 216 -10.85 -18.23 -17.26
N ARG A 217 -9.84 -19.08 -17.43
CA ARG A 217 -10.01 -20.52 -17.76
C ARG A 217 -10.41 -21.37 -16.54
N GLY A 218 -10.35 -20.79 -15.34
CA GLY A 218 -10.61 -21.47 -14.08
C GLY A 218 -9.51 -22.43 -13.65
N HIS A 219 -8.31 -22.31 -14.21
CA HIS A 219 -7.16 -23.13 -13.85
C HIS A 219 -6.57 -22.76 -12.48
N ILE A 220 -6.75 -21.49 -12.08
CA ILE A 220 -6.22 -20.91 -10.86
C ILE A 220 -7.26 -19.98 -10.24
N VAL A 221 -7.27 -19.88 -8.91
CA VAL A 221 -8.00 -18.90 -8.12
C VAL A 221 -6.99 -18.04 -7.34
N VAL A 222 -7.29 -16.75 -7.16
CA VAL A 222 -6.48 -15.79 -6.36
C VAL A 222 -7.21 -15.48 -5.06
#